data_AF-A0A9Q8VBX0-F1
#
_entry.id   AF-A0A9Q8VBX0-F1
#
_cell.length_a   1.000
_cell.length_b   1.000
_cell.length_c   1.000
_cell.angle_alpha   90.00
_cell.angle_beta   90.00
_cell.angle_gamma   90.00
#
_symmetry.space_group_name_H-M   'P 1'
#
loop_
_entity.id
_entity.type
_entity.pdbx_description
1 polymer ?
#
loop_
_entity_poly.entity_id
_entity_poly.type
_entity_poly.pdbx_seq_one_letter_code
_entity_poly.pdbx_strand_id
1 'polypeptide(L)'
;MRPSCSIANASIPTLLLHVLILLCIFHARLVVAEQPVFTASVEYDEEAFGKYPVQTFKSTPIVGPRPNLLLRDSRCESSLYTFLTPRGYVGAARNAQMTILDQGGRLVWTLGWEGQQIYNLMVQRYRGHKYLTFWAGDDAVGGHGAGTYYLLDETYTLRHTIKAGNNLPGDLHDFRLTDDGTALLTVYEVREHDLSSMGKTTGPIWDCLIQETDVETGKVVFQWRASEHFNISDTHRAIGGEGEPGGAPFDWFHINSIDKDLKGNYLISSRYLSNLAYIDGKTGALLWTLGGKRNMFQDLSDGRATDFRYQHDATWDRDYTEITLFDNSDLGKLSNASRPRGMRIKVDQEARTARLVAEYRNPQHIPAESQGSTQTLPGGNVIVGFGFTAAWTEFARDGTPLCDVHYGPQSRFGTGDVQSYRVLKFAWNGYPTTTPDLDVSKDDAGVWRAYVSWNGATEVVQWVLQGAAADEDDDDEDEPDEWHVVEMALKDGFETDFVLDAGHARYLRAVALDGKGNPLGTSGMLDVGNVSAVSLYHRLAYFVLDSDEPQLTHMQDYKVAKPAPADTVAYTRETVAVSAGAVAGMAFMGICALARPAVQLWRRTELGRRRVLYKKLSMGGGELSSQAV
;
A
#
# COMPACT_ATOMS: atom_id res chain seq x y z
N MET A 1 0.98 76.70 48.89
CA MET A 1 1.73 75.56 48.30
C MET A 1 0.99 74.27 48.60
N ARG A 2 0.38 73.66 47.58
CA ARG A 2 -0.13 72.28 47.55
C ARG A 2 0.07 71.79 46.11
N PRO A 3 0.73 70.66 45.83
CA PRO A 3 0.78 70.13 44.49
C PRO A 3 -0.44 69.23 44.24
N SER A 4 -1.02 69.39 43.06
CA SER A 4 -2.10 68.60 42.49
C SER A 4 -1.58 67.23 42.03
N CYS A 5 -2.34 66.18 42.34
CA CYS A 5 -2.11 64.82 41.87
C CYS A 5 -2.98 64.58 40.62
N SER A 6 -2.37 64.22 39.49
CA SER A 6 -3.07 63.83 38.26
C SER A 6 -3.03 62.31 38.12
N ILE A 7 -4.18 61.67 38.21
CA ILE A 7 -4.36 60.24 37.93
C ILE A 7 -4.60 60.09 36.43
N ALA A 8 -3.70 59.38 35.75
CA ALA A 8 -3.87 58.98 34.36
C ALA A 8 -4.82 57.76 34.29
N ASN A 9 -6.00 57.96 33.71
CA ASN A 9 -6.87 56.86 33.27
C ASN A 9 -6.31 56.30 31.96
N ALA A 10 -5.52 55.23 32.04
CA ALA A 10 -5.20 54.40 30.89
C ALA A 10 -6.32 53.36 30.72
N SER A 11 -6.97 53.41 29.56
CA SER A 11 -8.02 52.51 29.12
C SER A 11 -7.52 51.06 29.02
N ILE A 12 -7.92 50.24 29.99
CA ILE A 12 -7.73 48.78 30.04
C ILE A 12 -8.48 47.98 28.94
N PRO A 13 -9.59 48.43 28.30
CA PRO A 13 -10.35 47.53 27.41
C PRO A 13 -9.69 47.26 26.05
N THR A 14 -8.78 48.12 25.57
CA THR A 14 -8.12 47.92 24.27
C THR A 14 -7.04 46.84 24.33
N LEU A 15 -6.29 46.72 25.42
CA LEU A 15 -5.25 45.70 25.55
C LEU A 15 -5.87 44.29 25.69
N LEU A 16 -6.97 44.17 26.44
CA LEU A 16 -7.71 42.90 26.55
C LEU A 16 -8.30 42.46 25.21
N LEU A 17 -8.81 43.41 24.41
CA LEU A 17 -9.35 43.13 23.08
C LEU A 17 -8.25 42.66 22.12
N HIS A 18 -7.07 43.28 22.13
CA HIS A 18 -5.95 42.84 21.29
C HIS A 18 -5.40 41.47 21.71
N VAL A 19 -5.36 41.18 23.01
CA VAL A 19 -4.96 39.86 23.54
C VAL A 19 -6.01 38.79 23.24
N LEU A 20 -7.30 39.12 23.29
CA LEU A 20 -8.39 38.22 22.87
C LEU A 20 -8.38 37.99 21.36
N ILE A 21 -8.12 39.01 20.54
CA ILE A 21 -7.96 38.88 19.08
C ILE A 21 -6.73 38.02 18.77
N LEU A 22 -5.59 38.24 19.43
CA LEU A 22 -4.39 37.40 19.30
C LEU A 22 -4.62 35.96 19.77
N LEU A 23 -5.37 35.75 20.86
CA LEU A 23 -5.74 34.40 21.36
C LEU A 23 -6.76 33.70 20.46
N CYS A 24 -7.68 34.44 19.83
CA CYS A 24 -8.60 33.93 18.81
C CYS A 24 -7.88 33.63 17.49
N ILE A 25 -6.86 34.41 17.11
CA ILE A 25 -5.98 34.11 15.98
C ILE A 25 -5.10 32.88 16.29
N PHE A 26 -4.69 32.67 17.55
CA PHE A 26 -3.94 31.47 17.96
C PHE A 26 -4.81 30.21 18.17
N HIS A 27 -6.13 30.36 18.34
CA HIS A 27 -7.10 29.24 18.48
C HIS A 27 -8.00 29.04 17.26
N ALA A 28 -7.83 29.84 16.20
CA ALA A 28 -8.28 29.43 14.89
C ALA A 28 -7.45 28.19 14.55
N ARG A 29 -8.00 27.00 14.81
CA ARG A 29 -7.56 25.81 14.08
C ARG A 29 -7.62 26.24 12.62
N LEU A 30 -6.47 26.33 11.96
CA LEU A 30 -6.41 26.41 10.52
C LEU A 30 -7.26 25.23 10.05
N VAL A 31 -8.47 25.53 9.60
CA VAL A 31 -9.31 24.53 8.93
C VAL A 31 -8.59 24.35 7.61
N VAL A 32 -7.83 23.26 7.52
CA VAL A 32 -7.17 22.83 6.30
C VAL A 32 -8.15 21.86 5.62
N ALA A 33 -8.31 21.97 4.30
CA ALA A 33 -9.12 21.05 3.50
C ALA A 33 -8.85 19.58 3.81
N GLU A 34 -7.58 19.23 3.99
CA GLU A 34 -7.11 17.90 4.35
C GLU A 34 -6.62 17.82 5.79
N GLN A 35 -6.77 16.65 6.45
CA GLN A 35 -6.20 16.45 7.78
C GLN A 35 -4.68 16.24 7.65
N PRO A 36 -3.87 16.83 8.55
CA PRO A 36 -2.43 16.64 8.51
C PRO A 36 -2.07 15.17 8.76
N VAL A 37 -1.01 14.67 8.15
CA VAL A 37 -0.47 13.34 8.50
C VAL A 37 -0.12 13.24 9.99
N PHE A 38 -0.11 12.03 10.53
CA PHE A 38 0.33 11.83 11.91
C PHE A 38 1.85 12.02 12.00
N THR A 39 2.32 12.51 13.14
CA THR A 39 3.74 12.69 13.42
C THR A 39 4.06 12.04 14.73
N ALA A 40 4.79 10.92 14.70
CA ALA A 40 5.15 10.11 15.87
C ALA A 40 4.00 9.92 16.88
N SER A 41 2.78 9.67 16.40
CA SER A 41 1.60 9.54 17.27
C SER A 41 1.53 8.15 17.88
N VAL A 42 1.54 8.10 19.22
CA VAL A 42 1.38 6.85 19.98
C VAL A 42 -0.06 6.34 19.88
N GLU A 43 -1.04 7.24 19.88
CA GLU A 43 -2.45 6.87 19.76
C GLU A 43 -2.76 6.23 18.40
N TYR A 44 -2.05 6.64 17.34
CA TYR A 44 -2.07 5.95 16.06
C TYR A 44 -1.62 4.50 16.23
N ASP A 45 -0.48 4.28 16.87
CA ASP A 45 0.11 2.95 17.07
C ASP A 45 -0.70 2.04 17.99
N GLU A 46 -1.54 2.64 18.86
CA GLU A 46 -2.49 1.94 19.74
C GLU A 46 -3.91 1.82 19.14
N GLU A 47 -4.05 1.98 17.82
CA GLU A 47 -5.31 1.80 17.06
C GLU A 47 -6.43 2.80 17.37
N ALA A 48 -6.14 3.96 17.99
CA ALA A 48 -7.17 4.96 18.31
C ALA A 48 -7.89 5.51 17.06
N PHE A 49 -7.26 5.42 15.89
CA PHE A 49 -7.79 5.84 14.59
C PHE A 49 -8.15 4.65 13.67
N GLY A 50 -8.23 3.44 14.22
CA GLY A 50 -8.50 2.20 13.49
C GLY A 50 -7.26 1.51 12.94
N LYS A 51 -7.48 0.35 12.31
CA LYS A 51 -6.42 -0.56 11.83
C LYS A 51 -5.78 -0.14 10.51
N TYR A 52 -6.45 0.74 9.77
CA TYR A 52 -5.91 1.38 8.58
C TYR A 52 -6.43 2.82 8.55
N PRO A 53 -5.73 3.76 9.21
CA PRO A 53 -6.12 5.16 9.23
C PRO A 53 -6.04 5.77 7.83
N VAL A 54 -7.12 6.45 7.42
CA VAL A 54 -7.30 7.01 6.09
C VAL A 54 -7.78 8.46 6.15
N GLN A 55 -7.57 9.18 5.05
CA GLN A 55 -8.12 10.51 4.79
C GLN A 55 -9.28 10.38 3.80
N THR A 56 -10.39 11.04 4.11
CA THR A 56 -11.52 11.28 3.19
C THR A 56 -11.52 12.74 2.75
N PHE A 57 -11.97 13.01 1.53
CA PHE A 57 -12.02 14.37 0.98
C PHE A 57 -13.47 14.85 0.84
N LYS A 58 -13.68 16.16 0.72
CA LYS A 58 -15.02 16.75 0.57
C LYS A 58 -15.47 16.79 -0.89
N SER A 59 -14.58 17.22 -1.77
CA SER A 59 -14.76 17.35 -3.22
C SER A 59 -14.97 16.02 -3.93
N THR A 60 -14.45 14.91 -3.38
CA THR A 60 -14.40 13.62 -4.07
C THR A 60 -14.61 12.45 -3.10
N PRO A 61 -15.22 11.32 -3.53
CA PRO A 61 -15.39 10.14 -2.67
C PRO A 61 -14.09 9.35 -2.45
N ILE A 62 -12.98 9.80 -3.03
CA ILE A 62 -11.68 9.15 -2.90
C ILE A 62 -11.27 9.05 -1.42
N VAL A 63 -10.62 7.94 -1.10
CA VAL A 63 -10.03 7.67 0.21
C VAL A 63 -8.55 7.36 0.01
N GLY A 64 -7.69 8.07 0.73
CA GLY A 64 -6.23 7.87 0.70
C GLY A 64 -5.69 7.41 2.06
N PRO A 65 -4.53 6.73 2.11
CA PRO A 65 -3.88 6.42 3.38
C PRO A 65 -3.48 7.71 4.10
N ARG A 66 -3.61 7.73 5.43
CA ARG A 66 -3.11 8.81 6.29
C ARG A 66 -1.98 8.27 7.17
N PRO A 67 -0.71 8.37 6.72
CA PRO A 67 0.41 7.74 7.40
C PRO A 67 0.81 8.44 8.70
N ASN A 68 1.62 7.74 9.50
CA ASN A 68 2.36 8.26 10.65
C ASN A 68 3.85 8.37 10.29
N LEU A 69 4.37 9.60 10.33
CA LEU A 69 5.76 9.91 10.01
C LEU A 69 6.54 9.95 11.33
N LEU A 70 7.44 8.99 11.53
CA LEU A 70 8.24 8.85 12.75
C LEU A 70 9.54 9.65 12.67
N LEU A 71 10.16 9.68 11.48
CA LEU A 71 11.40 10.39 11.22
C LEU A 71 11.27 11.20 9.93
N ARG A 72 11.79 12.44 9.93
CA ARG A 72 11.85 13.32 8.77
C ARG A 72 13.17 14.08 8.77
N ASP A 73 14.05 13.76 7.82
CA ASP A 73 15.31 14.47 7.59
C ASP A 73 15.24 15.27 6.28
N SER A 74 15.84 16.46 6.25
CA SER A 74 15.97 17.29 5.05
C SER A 74 16.68 16.61 3.87
N ARG A 75 17.45 15.55 4.14
CA ARG A 75 18.19 14.76 3.15
C ARG A 75 17.33 13.69 2.48
N CYS A 76 16.09 13.48 2.91
CA CYS A 76 15.18 12.57 2.21
C CYS A 76 14.87 13.09 0.81
N GLU A 77 14.71 12.17 -0.12
CA GLU A 77 14.40 12.48 -1.50
C GLU A 77 13.03 13.14 -1.61
N SER A 78 13.05 14.42 -1.98
CA SER A 78 11.89 15.31 -2.06
C SER A 78 11.42 15.55 -3.49
N SER A 79 12.17 15.11 -4.51
CA SER A 79 11.81 15.27 -5.92
C SER A 79 11.04 14.08 -6.52
N LEU A 80 10.87 13.01 -5.75
CA LEU A 80 10.17 11.78 -6.15
C LEU A 80 8.92 11.54 -5.31
N TYR A 81 7.93 10.90 -5.93
CA TYR A 81 6.73 10.43 -5.25
C TYR A 81 6.92 9.01 -4.71
N THR A 82 6.19 8.67 -3.65
CA THR A 82 6.15 7.31 -3.09
C THR A 82 5.01 6.52 -3.70
N PHE A 83 5.32 5.35 -4.25
CA PHE A 83 4.39 4.44 -4.91
C PHE A 83 4.18 3.21 -4.05
N LEU A 84 2.92 2.86 -3.84
CA LEU A 84 2.51 1.69 -3.08
C LEU A 84 1.17 1.19 -3.58
N THR A 85 0.88 -0.06 -3.24
CA THR A 85 -0.44 -0.69 -3.44
C THR A 85 -1.04 -1.13 -2.10
N PRO A 86 -1.73 -0.23 -1.36
CA PRO A 86 -2.37 -0.61 -0.10
C PRO A 86 -3.44 -1.68 -0.36
N ARG A 87 -3.32 -2.79 0.36
CA ARG A 87 -4.26 -3.92 0.34
C ARG A 87 -4.26 -4.62 1.70
N GLY A 88 -5.25 -5.46 1.98
CA GLY A 88 -5.31 -6.24 3.22
C GLY A 88 -6.73 -6.65 3.59
N TYR A 89 -6.95 -6.94 4.87
CA TYR A 89 -8.17 -7.60 5.35
C TYR A 89 -9.17 -6.67 6.04
N VAL A 90 -8.82 -5.39 6.23
CA VAL A 90 -9.63 -4.44 7.03
C VAL A 90 -10.00 -3.17 6.28
N GLY A 91 -11.20 -2.66 6.55
CA GLY A 91 -11.64 -1.34 6.10
C GLY A 91 -11.41 -1.09 4.61
N ALA A 92 -10.89 0.10 4.29
CA ALA A 92 -10.58 0.50 2.92
C ALA A 92 -9.50 -0.37 2.25
N ALA A 93 -8.62 -1.02 3.02
CA ALA A 93 -7.57 -1.88 2.46
C ALA A 93 -8.11 -3.18 1.83
N ARG A 94 -9.38 -3.55 2.08
CA ARG A 94 -10.01 -4.70 1.39
C ARG A 94 -10.09 -4.48 -0.13
N ASN A 95 -10.21 -3.23 -0.53
CA ASN A 95 -10.17 -2.83 -1.93
C ASN A 95 -8.74 -2.40 -2.24
N ALA A 96 -7.99 -3.23 -2.95
CA ALA A 96 -6.63 -2.88 -3.34
C ALA A 96 -6.64 -1.61 -4.19
N GLN A 97 -5.71 -0.72 -3.90
CA GLN A 97 -5.56 0.55 -4.61
C GLN A 97 -4.13 0.70 -5.11
N MET A 98 -3.95 1.23 -6.30
CA MET A 98 -2.70 1.89 -6.68
C MET A 98 -2.69 3.25 -6.01
N THR A 99 -1.58 3.62 -5.37
CA THR A 99 -1.49 4.89 -4.63
C THR A 99 -0.14 5.56 -4.86
N ILE A 100 -0.20 6.87 -5.12
CA ILE A 100 0.96 7.77 -5.21
C ILE A 100 0.82 8.80 -4.10
N LEU A 101 1.87 8.93 -3.28
CA LEU A 101 1.98 9.92 -2.22
C LEU A 101 3.10 10.92 -2.49
N ASP A 102 2.90 12.16 -2.07
CA ASP A 102 3.95 13.18 -2.04
C ASP A 102 4.99 12.90 -0.93
N GLN A 103 6.04 13.69 -0.88
CA GLN A 103 7.09 13.63 0.13
C GLN A 103 6.61 13.89 1.57
N GLY A 104 5.42 14.49 1.71
CA GLY A 104 4.73 14.71 2.99
C GLY A 104 3.84 13.54 3.40
N GLY A 105 3.68 12.51 2.57
CA GLY A 105 2.78 11.39 2.80
C GLY A 105 1.32 11.69 2.44
N ARG A 106 1.07 12.75 1.65
CA ARG A 106 -0.26 13.15 1.21
C ARG A 106 -0.60 12.56 -0.15
N LEU A 107 -1.88 12.35 -0.39
CA LEU A 107 -2.36 11.75 -1.63
C LEU A 107 -2.01 12.62 -2.85
N VAL A 108 -1.55 11.99 -3.92
CA VAL A 108 -1.39 12.61 -5.24
C VAL A 108 -2.34 11.94 -6.23
N TRP A 109 -2.37 10.60 -6.20
CA TRP A 109 -3.23 9.81 -7.07
C TRP A 109 -3.61 8.50 -6.41
N THR A 110 -4.84 8.04 -6.61
CA THR A 110 -5.22 6.67 -6.31
C THR A 110 -6.26 6.12 -7.28
N LEU A 111 -6.20 4.82 -7.53
CA LEU A 111 -7.14 4.10 -8.38
C LEU A 111 -7.22 2.63 -8.00
N GLY A 112 -8.44 2.10 -7.84
CA GLY A 112 -8.69 0.66 -7.71
C GLY A 112 -8.86 -0.02 -9.08
N TRP A 113 -8.94 -1.35 -9.08
CA TRP A 113 -9.18 -2.14 -10.28
C TRP A 113 -10.28 -3.15 -10.00
N GLU A 114 -11.41 -3.03 -10.71
CA GLU A 114 -12.69 -3.61 -10.31
C GLU A 114 -12.58 -5.11 -9.97
N GLY A 115 -12.90 -5.45 -8.71
CA GLY A 115 -12.91 -6.82 -8.21
C GLY A 115 -11.55 -7.51 -8.16
N GLN A 116 -10.43 -6.80 -8.36
CA GLN A 116 -9.09 -7.37 -8.44
C GLN A 116 -8.16 -6.86 -7.34
N GLN A 117 -7.20 -7.70 -6.97
CA GLN A 117 -6.06 -7.30 -6.16
C GLN A 117 -4.99 -6.66 -7.03
N ILE A 118 -4.17 -5.79 -6.46
CA ILE A 118 -3.19 -4.97 -7.20
C ILE A 118 -1.81 -5.09 -6.57
N TYR A 119 -0.81 -5.32 -7.41
CA TYR A 119 0.58 -5.51 -7.01
C TYR A 119 1.53 -4.69 -7.90
N ASN A 120 2.69 -4.35 -7.35
CA ASN A 120 3.83 -3.84 -8.11
C ASN A 120 3.56 -2.56 -8.93
N LEU A 121 2.97 -1.54 -8.31
CA LEU A 121 2.86 -0.22 -8.94
C LEU A 121 4.25 0.41 -9.12
N MET A 122 4.68 0.57 -10.37
CA MET A 122 6.00 1.08 -10.74
C MET A 122 5.91 2.10 -11.88
N VAL A 123 6.97 2.89 -12.08
CA VAL A 123 7.17 3.65 -13.31
C VAL A 123 8.23 2.94 -14.15
N GLN A 124 7.84 2.52 -15.36
CA GLN A 124 8.74 1.86 -16.31
C GLN A 124 8.73 2.58 -17.66
N ARG A 125 9.77 2.35 -18.48
CA ARG A 125 9.85 2.92 -19.82
C ARG A 125 9.56 1.88 -20.87
N TYR A 126 8.82 2.27 -21.89
CA TYR A 126 8.58 1.46 -23.09
C TYR A 126 8.59 2.37 -24.31
N ARG A 127 9.48 2.07 -25.27
CA ARG A 127 9.66 2.84 -26.51
C ARG A 127 9.82 4.35 -26.29
N GLY A 128 10.58 4.73 -25.25
CA GLY A 128 10.86 6.13 -24.91
C GLY A 128 9.81 6.82 -24.03
N HIS A 129 8.63 6.23 -23.85
CA HIS A 129 7.55 6.77 -23.03
C HIS A 129 7.54 6.16 -21.64
N LYS A 130 7.09 6.92 -20.63
CA LYS A 130 6.90 6.43 -19.27
C LYS A 130 5.48 5.89 -19.11
N TYR A 131 5.36 4.81 -18.33
CA TYR A 131 4.09 4.21 -17.98
C TYR A 131 4.04 3.91 -16.49
N LEU A 132 2.87 4.06 -15.88
CA LEU A 132 2.54 3.33 -14.67
C LEU A 132 2.30 1.88 -15.05
N THR A 133 2.98 0.97 -14.37
CA THR A 133 2.83 -0.46 -14.56
C THR A 133 2.36 -1.11 -13.29
N PHE A 134 1.45 -2.06 -13.38
CA PHE A 134 0.99 -2.84 -12.24
C PHE A 134 0.45 -4.20 -12.71
N TRP A 135 0.39 -5.14 -11.79
CA TRP A 135 -0.34 -6.39 -11.96
C TRP A 135 -1.71 -6.26 -11.30
N ALA A 136 -2.75 -6.81 -11.95
CA ALA A 136 -4.05 -7.01 -11.32
C ALA A 136 -4.63 -8.39 -11.63
N GLY A 137 -5.28 -8.99 -10.63
CA GLY A 137 -5.84 -10.34 -10.73
C GLY A 137 -6.28 -10.92 -9.39
N ASP A 138 -6.35 -12.26 -9.36
CA ASP A 138 -6.67 -13.05 -8.16
C ASP A 138 -5.36 -13.49 -7.45
N ASP A 139 -5.22 -13.13 -6.18
CA ASP A 139 -4.06 -13.48 -5.33
C ASP A 139 -4.36 -14.60 -4.31
N ALA A 140 -5.56 -15.20 -4.38
CA ALA A 140 -5.95 -16.32 -3.54
C ALA A 140 -5.32 -17.66 -3.97
N VAL A 141 -4.38 -17.64 -4.92
CA VAL A 141 -3.75 -18.83 -5.52
C VAL A 141 -2.53 -19.27 -4.68
N GLY A 142 -2.74 -19.55 -3.40
CA GLY A 142 -1.72 -20.18 -2.54
C GLY A 142 -0.46 -19.34 -2.30
N GLY A 143 -0.55 -18.01 -2.39
CA GLY A 143 0.61 -17.11 -2.34
C GLY A 143 1.17 -16.74 -3.71
N HIS A 144 0.51 -17.16 -4.80
CA HIS A 144 0.80 -16.79 -6.19
C HIS A 144 -0.35 -15.99 -6.79
N GLY A 145 -0.10 -15.39 -7.94
CA GLY A 145 -1.10 -14.63 -8.68
C GLY A 145 -1.64 -15.37 -9.89
N ALA A 146 -2.93 -15.18 -10.17
CA ALA A 146 -3.49 -15.40 -11.50
C ALA A 146 -4.07 -14.10 -12.06
N GLY A 147 -3.27 -13.41 -12.89
CA GLY A 147 -3.65 -12.07 -13.36
C GLY A 147 -3.00 -11.63 -14.66
N THR A 148 -2.96 -10.31 -14.84
CA THR A 148 -2.56 -9.61 -16.06
C THR A 148 -1.81 -8.33 -15.69
N TYR A 149 -0.88 -7.91 -16.55
CA TYR A 149 -0.07 -6.71 -16.36
C TYR A 149 -0.59 -5.58 -17.25
N TYR A 150 -0.63 -4.37 -16.71
CA TYR A 150 -1.24 -3.21 -17.36
C TYR A 150 -0.26 -2.03 -17.40
N LEU A 151 -0.31 -1.25 -18.48
CA LEU A 151 0.45 -0.01 -18.67
C LEU A 151 -0.51 1.16 -18.84
N LEU A 152 -0.51 2.10 -17.90
CA LEU A 152 -1.19 3.40 -18.04
C LEU A 152 -0.18 4.46 -18.42
N ASP A 153 -0.52 5.32 -19.39
CA ASP A 153 0.33 6.46 -19.73
C ASP A 153 0.22 7.59 -18.70
N GLU A 154 0.89 8.72 -18.95
CA GLU A 154 0.88 9.91 -18.09
C GLU A 154 -0.53 10.54 -17.96
N THR A 155 -1.50 10.16 -18.80
CA THR A 155 -2.90 10.58 -18.70
C THR A 155 -3.75 9.62 -17.88
N TYR A 156 -3.14 8.58 -17.30
CA TYR A 156 -3.79 7.45 -16.63
C TYR A 156 -4.66 6.59 -17.57
N THR A 157 -4.46 6.71 -18.89
CA THR A 157 -5.18 5.92 -19.88
C THR A 157 -4.48 4.59 -20.11
N LEU A 158 -5.24 3.49 -20.09
CA LEU A 158 -4.72 2.17 -20.43
C LEU A 158 -4.22 2.12 -21.88
N ARG A 159 -2.95 1.75 -22.08
CA ARG A 159 -2.33 1.60 -23.41
C ARG A 159 -1.95 0.18 -23.76
N HIS A 160 -1.47 -0.60 -22.80
CA HIS A 160 -1.06 -1.97 -23.04
C HIS A 160 -1.55 -2.90 -21.96
N THR A 161 -1.87 -4.11 -22.39
CA THR A 161 -2.26 -5.24 -21.54
C THR A 161 -1.37 -6.41 -21.92
N ILE A 162 -0.56 -6.89 -20.98
CA ILE A 162 0.40 -7.97 -21.20
C ILE A 162 -0.06 -9.20 -20.41
N LYS A 163 0.01 -10.36 -21.06
CA LYS A 163 -0.33 -11.65 -20.46
C LYS A 163 0.89 -12.57 -20.54
N ALA A 164 0.96 -13.50 -19.60
CA ALA A 164 1.84 -14.65 -19.75
C ALA A 164 1.42 -15.49 -20.98
N GLY A 165 2.40 -16.13 -21.61
CA GLY A 165 2.18 -16.97 -22.77
C GLY A 165 1.73 -18.38 -22.40
N ASN A 166 1.49 -19.19 -23.43
CA ASN A 166 1.09 -20.60 -23.29
C ASN A 166 -0.22 -20.82 -22.50
N ASN A 167 -1.12 -19.83 -22.51
CA ASN A 167 -2.38 -19.81 -21.74
C ASN A 167 -2.19 -19.94 -20.21
N LEU A 168 -0.99 -19.64 -19.72
CA LEU A 168 -0.74 -19.54 -18.28
C LEU A 168 -1.15 -18.15 -17.80
N PRO A 169 -1.67 -18.03 -16.58
CA PRO A 169 -1.92 -16.71 -15.99
C PRO A 169 -0.60 -16.06 -15.58
N GLY A 170 -0.55 -14.72 -15.63
CA GLY A 170 0.62 -13.97 -15.14
C GLY A 170 0.66 -13.96 -13.62
N ASP A 171 1.82 -14.23 -13.04
CA ASP A 171 2.02 -14.22 -11.59
C ASP A 171 2.23 -12.80 -11.04
N LEU A 172 1.85 -12.60 -9.78
CA LEU A 172 1.83 -11.30 -9.12
C LEU A 172 3.20 -10.77 -8.72
N HIS A 173 4.24 -11.61 -8.67
CA HIS A 173 5.47 -11.27 -7.95
C HIS A 173 6.34 -10.25 -8.68
N ASP A 174 6.52 -10.38 -10.01
CA ASP A 174 7.34 -9.42 -10.73
C ASP A 174 6.96 -9.26 -12.20
N PHE A 175 7.27 -8.06 -12.69
CA PHE A 175 7.01 -7.62 -14.06
C PHE A 175 7.98 -6.50 -14.44
N ARG A 176 8.88 -6.75 -15.39
CA ARG A 176 9.85 -5.74 -15.84
C ARG A 176 9.85 -5.56 -17.35
N LEU A 177 9.77 -4.33 -17.82
CA LEU A 177 9.94 -3.98 -19.22
C LEU A 177 11.43 -3.92 -19.55
N THR A 178 11.78 -4.36 -20.75
CA THR A 178 13.16 -4.30 -21.27
C THR A 178 13.27 -3.22 -22.35
N ASP A 179 14.49 -2.78 -22.61
CA ASP A 179 14.78 -1.85 -23.71
C ASP A 179 14.52 -2.46 -25.10
N ASP A 180 14.46 -3.79 -25.20
CA ASP A 180 14.16 -4.53 -26.44
C ASP A 180 12.65 -4.54 -26.77
N GLY A 181 11.81 -3.91 -25.94
CA GLY A 181 10.36 -3.87 -26.12
C GLY A 181 9.65 -5.16 -25.69
N THR A 182 10.30 -5.94 -24.83
CA THR A 182 9.73 -7.15 -24.21
C THR A 182 9.41 -6.91 -22.74
N ALA A 183 8.73 -7.87 -22.13
CA ALA A 183 8.40 -7.90 -20.72
C ALA A 183 8.85 -9.22 -20.08
N LEU A 184 9.51 -9.10 -18.93
CA LEU A 184 9.93 -10.20 -18.05
C LEU A 184 8.82 -10.51 -17.07
N LEU A 185 8.37 -11.76 -17.05
CA LEU A 185 7.23 -12.22 -16.25
C LEU A 185 7.66 -13.42 -15.39
N THR A 186 7.25 -13.43 -14.13
CA THR A 186 7.18 -14.67 -13.36
C THR A 186 5.88 -15.41 -13.71
N VAL A 187 5.93 -16.75 -13.71
CA VAL A 187 4.76 -17.60 -13.98
C VAL A 187 4.86 -18.86 -13.13
N TYR A 188 3.71 -19.36 -12.66
CA TYR A 188 3.61 -20.62 -11.92
C TYR A 188 2.76 -21.62 -12.69
N GLU A 189 3.18 -22.88 -12.66
CA GLU A 189 2.46 -23.99 -13.30
C GLU A 189 2.47 -25.21 -12.39
N VAL A 190 1.29 -25.81 -12.18
CA VAL A 190 1.20 -27.09 -11.46
C VAL A 190 1.61 -28.22 -12.40
N ARG A 191 2.55 -29.05 -11.95
CA ARG A 191 2.94 -30.27 -12.66
C ARG A 191 3.27 -31.41 -11.71
N GLU A 192 3.12 -32.62 -12.18
CA GLU A 192 3.64 -33.81 -11.49
C GLU A 192 5.17 -33.84 -11.58
N HIS A 193 5.82 -34.16 -10.46
CA HIS A 193 7.28 -34.30 -10.36
C HIS A 193 7.64 -35.44 -9.41
N ASP A 194 8.80 -36.08 -9.62
CA ASP A 194 9.34 -37.04 -8.65
C ASP A 194 9.76 -36.32 -7.35
N LEU A 195 9.15 -36.70 -6.24
CA LEU A 195 9.43 -36.17 -4.90
C LEU A 195 10.10 -37.22 -3.99
N SER A 196 10.68 -38.27 -4.57
CA SER A 196 11.43 -39.31 -3.85
C SER A 196 12.55 -38.73 -2.97
N SER A 197 13.24 -37.70 -3.46
CA SER A 197 14.26 -36.95 -2.71
C SER A 197 13.73 -36.23 -1.45
N MET A 198 12.40 -36.03 -1.37
CA MET A 198 11.69 -35.44 -0.23
C MET A 198 10.95 -36.50 0.60
N GLY A 199 11.15 -37.80 0.31
CA GLY A 199 10.52 -38.91 1.02
C GLY A 199 9.08 -39.21 0.59
N LYS A 200 8.65 -38.73 -0.59
CA LYS A 200 7.31 -38.97 -1.16
C LYS A 200 7.39 -39.66 -2.53
N THR A 201 6.26 -40.10 -3.06
CA THR A 201 6.16 -40.58 -4.46
C THR A 201 6.09 -39.39 -5.43
N THR A 202 5.88 -39.65 -6.72
CA THR A 202 5.47 -38.59 -7.66
C THR A 202 4.22 -37.87 -7.16
N GLY A 203 4.23 -36.54 -7.21
CA GLY A 203 3.10 -35.70 -6.82
C GLY A 203 3.20 -34.29 -7.40
N PRO A 204 2.19 -33.45 -7.17
CA PRO A 204 2.12 -32.12 -7.76
C PRO A 204 3.10 -31.15 -7.09
N ILE A 205 3.75 -30.32 -7.89
CA ILE A 205 4.54 -29.16 -7.46
C ILE A 205 4.01 -27.88 -8.09
N TRP A 206 4.22 -26.77 -7.42
CA TRP A 206 4.23 -25.46 -8.07
C TRP A 206 5.61 -25.28 -8.70
N ASP A 207 5.68 -25.44 -10.01
CA ASP A 207 6.90 -25.17 -10.77
C ASP A 207 6.94 -23.71 -11.20
N CYS A 208 8.14 -23.14 -11.22
CA CYS A 208 8.37 -21.73 -11.43
C CYS A 208 8.98 -21.51 -12.81
N LEU A 209 8.39 -20.59 -13.56
CA LEU A 209 8.85 -20.20 -14.88
C LEU A 209 9.22 -18.72 -14.91
N ILE A 210 10.17 -18.43 -15.79
CA ILE A 210 10.42 -17.11 -16.32
C ILE A 210 9.89 -17.10 -17.75
N GLN A 211 9.19 -16.03 -18.14
CA GLN A 211 8.92 -15.75 -19.54
C GLN A 211 9.43 -14.35 -19.90
N GLU A 212 10.06 -14.24 -21.07
CA GLU A 212 10.21 -12.95 -21.75
C GLU A 212 9.23 -12.93 -22.92
N THR A 213 8.37 -11.92 -22.94
CA THR A 213 7.26 -11.80 -23.90
C THR A 213 7.34 -10.48 -24.64
N ASP A 214 7.20 -10.49 -25.96
CA ASP A 214 7.08 -9.26 -26.76
C ASP A 214 5.78 -8.50 -26.39
N VAL A 215 5.91 -7.22 -26.06
CA VAL A 215 4.80 -6.41 -25.50
C VAL A 215 3.67 -6.20 -26.51
N GLU A 216 3.97 -6.10 -27.80
CA GLU A 216 2.95 -5.86 -28.84
C GLU A 216 2.23 -7.14 -29.25
N THR A 217 2.99 -8.20 -29.45
CA THR A 217 2.48 -9.44 -30.08
C THR A 217 2.05 -10.47 -29.05
N GLY A 218 2.49 -10.35 -27.79
CA GLY A 218 2.28 -11.36 -26.76
C GLY A 218 3.06 -12.66 -26.99
N LYS A 219 4.02 -12.67 -27.93
CA LYS A 219 4.83 -13.84 -28.24
C LYS A 219 5.90 -14.04 -27.17
N VAL A 220 5.96 -15.24 -26.60
CA VAL A 220 7.07 -15.66 -25.74
C VAL A 220 8.33 -15.83 -26.59
N VAL A 221 9.38 -15.06 -26.28
CA VAL A 221 10.68 -15.11 -26.95
C VAL A 221 11.72 -15.91 -26.15
N PHE A 222 11.52 -16.04 -24.84
CA PHE A 222 12.32 -16.89 -23.97
C PHE A 222 11.45 -17.48 -22.86
N GLN A 223 11.70 -18.74 -22.50
CA GLN A 223 11.11 -19.37 -21.33
C GLN A 223 12.14 -20.24 -20.63
N TRP A 224 12.16 -20.18 -19.30
CA TRP A 224 13.03 -20.99 -18.45
C TRP A 224 12.20 -21.60 -17.31
N ARG A 225 12.59 -22.79 -16.83
CA ARG A 225 11.81 -23.56 -15.86
C ARG A 225 12.69 -24.10 -14.73
N ALA A 226 12.33 -23.79 -13.48
CA ALA A 226 13.15 -24.10 -12.32
C ALA A 226 13.47 -25.58 -12.15
N SER A 227 12.48 -26.48 -12.33
CA SER A 227 12.67 -27.92 -12.12
C SER A 227 13.65 -28.58 -13.09
N GLU A 228 14.01 -27.93 -14.21
CA GLU A 228 14.99 -28.44 -15.18
C GLU A 228 16.43 -28.14 -14.77
N HIS A 229 16.62 -27.26 -13.78
CA HIS A 229 17.93 -26.74 -13.39
C HIS A 229 18.26 -26.89 -11.90
N PHE A 230 17.25 -26.95 -11.03
CA PHE A 230 17.38 -27.15 -9.59
C PHE A 230 16.73 -28.44 -9.12
N ASN A 231 17.27 -29.01 -8.04
CA ASN A 231 16.68 -30.18 -7.40
C ASN A 231 15.62 -29.70 -6.40
N ILE A 232 14.49 -30.39 -6.33
CA ILE A 232 13.43 -30.06 -5.37
C ILE A 232 13.96 -30.04 -3.93
N SER A 233 14.90 -30.92 -3.59
CA SER A 233 15.54 -31.03 -2.28
C SER A 233 16.52 -29.90 -1.93
N ASP A 234 16.81 -28.97 -2.86
CA ASP A 234 17.58 -27.76 -2.56
C ASP A 234 16.79 -26.83 -1.61
N THR A 235 15.47 -26.98 -1.55
CA THR A 235 14.58 -26.14 -0.73
C THR A 235 14.88 -26.21 0.76
N HIS A 236 14.68 -25.08 1.45
CA HIS A 236 14.71 -24.98 2.91
C HIS A 236 13.34 -25.23 3.55
N ARG A 237 12.28 -25.35 2.75
CA ARG A 237 10.92 -25.61 3.22
C ARG A 237 10.68 -27.11 3.40
N ALA A 238 10.10 -27.50 4.53
CA ALA A 238 9.65 -28.88 4.70
C ALA A 238 8.44 -29.15 3.80
N ILE A 239 8.39 -30.31 3.14
CA ILE A 239 7.30 -30.69 2.24
C ILE A 239 5.94 -30.85 2.96
N GLY A 240 5.96 -31.25 4.23
CA GLY A 240 4.74 -31.40 5.03
C GLY A 240 3.70 -32.30 4.35
N GLY A 241 2.44 -31.84 4.30
CA GLY A 241 1.33 -32.52 3.64
C GLY A 241 1.18 -32.23 2.13
N GLU A 242 2.02 -31.36 1.56
CA GLU A 242 1.98 -31.01 0.13
C GLU A 242 2.68 -32.07 -0.72
N GLY A 243 2.46 -32.06 -2.03
CA GLY A 243 3.08 -32.99 -2.97
C GLY A 243 2.61 -34.44 -2.84
N GLU A 244 1.48 -34.69 -2.16
CA GLU A 244 0.79 -35.98 -2.23
C GLU A 244 0.06 -36.12 -3.57
N PRO A 245 -0.04 -37.31 -4.18
CA PRO A 245 -0.82 -37.53 -5.40
C PRO A 245 -2.25 -37.01 -5.25
N GLY A 246 -2.66 -36.08 -6.12
CA GLY A 246 -3.98 -35.43 -6.06
C GLY A 246 -4.20 -34.45 -4.90
N GLY A 247 -3.14 -34.15 -4.14
CA GLY A 247 -3.14 -33.19 -3.04
C GLY A 247 -2.74 -31.77 -3.46
N ALA A 248 -2.47 -30.91 -2.47
CA ALA A 248 -1.97 -29.57 -2.70
C ALA A 248 -0.55 -29.61 -3.32
N PRO A 249 -0.25 -28.82 -4.36
CA PRO A 249 1.08 -28.80 -4.94
C PRO A 249 2.13 -28.28 -3.96
N PHE A 250 3.30 -28.90 -3.94
CA PHE A 250 4.42 -28.43 -3.12
C PHE A 250 5.09 -27.22 -3.75
N ASP A 251 5.04 -26.07 -3.07
CA ASP A 251 5.80 -24.89 -3.45
C ASP A 251 7.21 -24.96 -2.85
N TRP A 252 8.17 -25.32 -3.69
CA TRP A 252 9.55 -25.65 -3.30
C TRP A 252 10.55 -24.56 -3.66
N PHE A 253 10.25 -23.77 -4.71
CA PHE A 253 11.15 -22.78 -5.30
C PHE A 253 10.70 -21.35 -5.00
N HIS A 254 9.42 -21.03 -5.22
CA HIS A 254 8.83 -19.71 -4.98
C HIS A 254 9.66 -18.55 -5.57
N ILE A 255 9.63 -18.41 -6.91
CA ILE A 255 10.24 -17.28 -7.62
C ILE A 255 9.52 -15.98 -7.29
N ASN A 256 10.25 -14.92 -6.96
CA ASN A 256 9.62 -13.66 -6.55
C ASN A 256 10.25 -12.38 -7.11
N SER A 257 11.31 -12.50 -7.91
CA SER A 257 11.81 -11.38 -8.69
C SER A 257 12.60 -11.84 -9.89
N ILE A 258 12.59 -11.02 -10.93
CA ILE A 258 13.40 -11.20 -12.13
C ILE A 258 13.92 -9.87 -12.64
N ASP A 259 15.21 -9.82 -12.95
CA ASP A 259 15.85 -8.70 -13.63
C ASP A 259 16.70 -9.19 -14.81
N LYS A 260 17.08 -8.30 -15.72
CA LYS A 260 17.89 -8.63 -16.91
C LYS A 260 18.99 -7.60 -17.10
N ASP A 261 20.18 -8.09 -17.43
CA ASP A 261 21.33 -7.23 -17.71
C ASP A 261 21.51 -6.90 -19.19
N LEU A 262 22.46 -6.01 -19.50
CA LEU A 262 22.80 -5.64 -20.88
C LEU A 262 23.42 -6.78 -21.71
N LYS A 263 23.83 -7.89 -21.07
CA LYS A 263 24.27 -9.10 -21.79
C LYS A 263 23.09 -9.96 -22.22
N GLY A 264 21.90 -9.63 -21.76
CA GLY A 264 20.65 -10.35 -21.98
C GLY A 264 20.45 -11.51 -21.02
N ASN A 265 21.24 -11.61 -19.95
CA ASN A 265 21.14 -12.67 -18.96
C ASN A 265 20.17 -12.27 -17.83
N TYR A 266 19.54 -13.27 -17.22
CA TYR A 266 18.52 -13.05 -16.19
C TYR A 266 19.11 -13.23 -14.80
N LEU A 267 18.73 -12.36 -13.87
CA LEU A 267 18.92 -12.54 -12.43
C LEU A 267 17.55 -12.84 -11.82
N ILE A 268 17.43 -13.95 -11.10
CA ILE A 268 16.20 -14.29 -10.38
C ILE A 268 16.45 -14.54 -8.91
N SER A 269 15.40 -14.37 -8.11
CA SER A 269 15.37 -14.72 -6.70
C SER A 269 14.41 -15.88 -6.44
N SER A 270 14.88 -16.87 -5.69
CA SER A 270 14.07 -17.95 -5.14
C SER A 270 13.96 -17.79 -3.63
N ARG A 271 12.74 -17.56 -3.14
CA ARG A 271 12.45 -17.41 -1.71
C ARG A 271 12.83 -18.69 -0.95
N TYR A 272 12.33 -19.84 -1.42
CA TYR A 272 12.46 -21.10 -0.66
C TYR A 272 13.79 -21.82 -0.85
N LEU A 273 14.57 -21.48 -1.88
CA LEU A 273 15.97 -21.88 -1.95
C LEU A 273 16.91 -20.90 -1.22
N SER A 274 16.41 -19.72 -0.83
CA SER A 274 17.20 -18.62 -0.23
C SER A 274 18.44 -18.29 -1.07
N ASN A 275 18.26 -18.20 -2.38
CA ASN A 275 19.33 -17.95 -3.33
C ASN A 275 18.91 -17.00 -4.45
N LEU A 276 19.93 -16.43 -5.09
CA LEU A 276 19.82 -15.78 -6.39
C LEU A 276 20.47 -16.65 -7.45
N ALA A 277 19.87 -16.73 -8.64
CA ALA A 277 20.42 -17.45 -9.77
C ALA A 277 20.59 -16.53 -10.97
N TYR A 278 21.73 -16.64 -11.64
CA TYR A 278 22.00 -15.92 -12.88
C TYR A 278 22.03 -16.90 -14.05
N ILE A 279 21.22 -16.60 -15.06
CA ILE A 279 20.84 -17.52 -16.13
C ILE A 279 21.27 -16.92 -17.46
N ASP A 280 21.92 -17.74 -18.28
CA ASP A 280 22.29 -17.37 -19.64
C ASP A 280 21.04 -17.14 -20.49
N GLY A 281 20.92 -15.96 -21.08
CA GLY A 281 19.71 -15.53 -21.78
C GLY A 281 19.44 -16.21 -23.11
N LYS A 282 20.39 -17.02 -23.62
CA LYS A 282 20.27 -17.70 -24.91
C LYS A 282 20.08 -19.20 -24.73
N THR A 283 20.79 -19.79 -23.78
CA THR A 283 20.84 -21.24 -23.56
C THR A 283 20.00 -21.69 -22.37
N GLY A 284 19.62 -20.78 -21.47
CA GLY A 284 18.96 -21.11 -20.21
C GLY A 284 19.89 -21.77 -19.18
N ALA A 285 21.19 -21.85 -19.45
CA ALA A 285 22.14 -22.46 -18.54
C ALA A 285 22.30 -21.62 -17.25
N LEU A 286 22.39 -22.30 -16.10
CA LEU A 286 22.78 -21.64 -14.85
C LEU A 286 24.26 -21.24 -14.92
N LEU A 287 24.51 -19.93 -14.91
CA LEU A 287 25.85 -19.37 -14.91
C LEU A 287 26.43 -19.30 -13.50
N TRP A 288 25.60 -18.96 -12.51
CA TRP A 288 25.96 -19.04 -11.10
C TRP A 288 24.78 -18.96 -10.15
N THR A 289 25.03 -19.33 -8.89
CA THR A 289 24.09 -19.17 -7.77
C THR A 289 24.79 -18.48 -6.60
N LEU A 290 24.12 -17.49 -6.00
CA LEU A 290 24.56 -16.77 -4.81
C LEU A 290 23.61 -17.10 -3.65
N GLY A 291 24.14 -17.51 -2.49
CA GLY A 291 23.34 -17.91 -1.33
C GLY A 291 22.77 -19.33 -1.43
N GLY A 292 22.03 -19.73 -0.38
CA GLY A 292 21.39 -21.04 -0.26
C GLY A 292 22.37 -22.23 -0.27
N LYS A 293 21.83 -23.44 -0.46
CA LYS A 293 22.62 -24.70 -0.45
C LYS A 293 23.60 -24.82 -1.61
N ARG A 294 23.38 -24.08 -2.70
CA ARG A 294 24.19 -24.11 -3.94
C ARG A 294 25.07 -22.87 -4.13
N ASN A 295 25.38 -22.14 -3.06
CA ASN A 295 26.20 -20.94 -3.14
C ASN A 295 27.56 -21.21 -3.84
N MET A 296 27.88 -20.39 -4.84
CA MET A 296 29.13 -20.48 -5.61
C MET A 296 30.12 -19.36 -5.28
N PHE A 297 29.78 -18.45 -4.37
CA PHE A 297 30.59 -17.27 -4.07
C PHE A 297 31.30 -17.38 -2.73
N GLN A 298 32.57 -16.98 -2.71
CA GLN A 298 33.25 -16.67 -1.45
C GLN A 298 32.70 -15.37 -0.87
N ASP A 299 32.19 -15.45 0.36
CA ASP A 299 31.75 -14.29 1.12
C ASP A 299 32.95 -13.53 1.70
N LEU A 300 33.02 -12.23 1.46
CA LEU A 300 34.06 -11.31 1.93
C LEU A 300 33.57 -10.42 3.09
N SER A 301 32.53 -10.84 3.80
CA SER A 301 31.82 -10.09 4.83
C SER A 301 31.36 -11.01 5.97
N ASP A 302 32.18 -12.01 6.29
CA ASP A 302 31.95 -12.97 7.38
C ASP A 302 30.60 -13.71 7.28
N GLY A 303 30.17 -14.01 6.05
CA GLY A 303 28.90 -14.69 5.75
C GLY A 303 27.73 -13.75 5.52
N ARG A 304 27.86 -12.46 5.84
CA ARG A 304 26.75 -11.49 5.80
C ARG A 304 26.32 -11.08 4.39
N ALA A 305 27.04 -11.46 3.35
CA ALA A 305 26.66 -11.24 1.96
C ALA A 305 25.87 -12.42 1.38
N THR A 306 25.86 -13.58 2.06
CA THR A 306 25.31 -14.84 1.57
C THR A 306 24.35 -15.52 2.55
N ASP A 307 24.15 -14.94 3.74
CA ASP A 307 23.28 -15.46 4.80
C ASP A 307 21.81 -15.02 4.70
N PHE A 308 21.45 -14.23 3.67
CA PHE A 308 20.08 -13.81 3.43
C PHE A 308 19.14 -15.02 3.25
N ARG A 309 17.89 -14.88 3.69
CA ARG A 309 16.91 -15.97 3.60
C ARG A 309 15.52 -15.47 3.27
N TYR A 310 14.81 -16.25 2.46
CA TYR A 310 13.43 -15.95 2.04
C TYR A 310 13.29 -14.55 1.42
N GLN A 311 14.35 -14.08 0.76
CA GLN A 311 14.53 -12.73 0.24
C GLN A 311 13.60 -12.39 -0.94
N HIS A 312 13.35 -11.10 -1.17
CA HIS A 312 12.55 -10.53 -2.26
C HIS A 312 13.33 -9.46 -3.03
N ASP A 313 12.79 -9.10 -4.19
CA ASP A 313 13.18 -7.91 -4.97
C ASP A 313 14.68 -7.83 -5.27
N ALA A 314 15.24 -8.92 -5.79
CA ALA A 314 16.62 -8.93 -6.25
C ALA A 314 16.74 -8.21 -7.59
N THR A 315 17.56 -7.15 -7.63
CA THR A 315 17.77 -6.34 -8.84
C THR A 315 19.24 -5.96 -8.99
N TRP A 316 19.67 -5.74 -10.22
CA TRP A 316 20.98 -5.18 -10.49
C TRP A 316 21.03 -3.69 -10.15
N ASP A 317 22.14 -3.28 -9.54
CA ASP A 317 22.49 -1.89 -9.24
C ASP A 317 23.91 -1.61 -9.78
N ARG A 318 24.27 -0.33 -9.91
CA ARG A 318 25.63 0.14 -10.25
C ARG A 318 26.23 -0.57 -11.47
N ASP A 319 25.63 -0.39 -12.63
CA ASP A 319 26.09 -0.96 -13.90
C ASP A 319 26.35 -2.48 -13.79
N TYR A 320 25.43 -3.21 -13.14
CA TYR A 320 25.47 -4.66 -12.98
C TYR A 320 26.66 -5.19 -12.14
N THR A 321 27.19 -4.35 -11.25
CA THR A 321 28.29 -4.74 -10.32
C THR A 321 27.83 -4.93 -8.88
N GLU A 322 26.66 -4.41 -8.54
CA GLU A 322 26.01 -4.60 -7.24
C GLU A 322 24.61 -5.17 -7.43
N ILE A 323 24.09 -5.83 -6.39
CA ILE A 323 22.74 -6.36 -6.33
C ILE A 323 22.06 -5.73 -5.12
N THR A 324 20.87 -5.16 -5.29
CA THR A 324 19.96 -4.86 -4.18
C THR A 324 19.02 -6.04 -3.97
N LEU A 325 18.67 -6.32 -2.71
CA LEU A 325 17.62 -7.26 -2.35
C LEU A 325 17.04 -6.91 -0.97
N PHE A 326 15.83 -7.36 -0.70
CA PHE A 326 15.24 -7.33 0.63
C PHE A 326 15.34 -8.72 1.28
N ASP A 327 16.15 -8.85 2.32
CA ASP A 327 16.32 -10.07 3.12
C ASP A 327 15.27 -10.08 4.23
N ASN A 328 14.22 -10.89 4.07
CA ASN A 328 13.18 -11.07 5.07
C ASN A 328 13.72 -11.74 6.33
N SER A 329 14.80 -12.53 6.23
CA SER A 329 15.34 -13.33 7.32
C SER A 329 14.23 -14.12 8.04
N ASP A 330 13.30 -14.69 7.27
CA ASP A 330 12.15 -15.39 7.81
C ASP A 330 12.62 -16.70 8.46
N LEU A 331 12.46 -16.79 9.78
CA LEU A 331 12.75 -17.98 10.59
C LEU A 331 11.46 -18.54 11.22
N GLY A 332 10.31 -18.20 10.65
CA GLY A 332 8.97 -18.45 11.21
C GLY A 332 8.32 -17.18 11.74
N LYS A 333 6.98 -17.19 11.79
CA LYS A 333 6.15 -16.02 12.12
C LYS A 333 6.64 -15.32 13.39
N LEU A 334 7.09 -14.07 13.21
CA LEU A 334 7.45 -13.14 14.29
C LEU A 334 8.55 -13.65 15.23
N SER A 335 9.46 -14.50 14.74
CA SER A 335 10.65 -14.87 15.50
C SER A 335 11.47 -13.64 15.87
N ASN A 336 11.78 -13.43 17.15
CA ASN A 336 12.69 -12.37 17.61
C ASN A 336 14.12 -12.49 17.03
N ALA A 337 14.44 -13.64 16.41
CA ALA A 337 15.68 -13.84 15.68
C ALA A 337 15.61 -13.40 14.21
N SER A 338 14.41 -13.17 13.66
CA SER A 338 14.23 -12.59 12.33
C SER A 338 14.76 -11.16 12.34
N ARG A 339 15.51 -10.80 11.30
CA ARG A 339 16.23 -9.53 11.21
C ARG A 339 16.08 -8.93 9.82
N PRO A 340 14.84 -8.57 9.39
CA PRO A 340 14.62 -8.06 8.06
C PRO A 340 15.51 -6.86 7.74
N ARG A 341 16.02 -6.80 6.51
CA ARG A 341 16.89 -5.72 6.06
C ARG A 341 16.88 -5.59 4.54
N GLY A 342 17.02 -4.35 4.06
CA GLY A 342 17.54 -4.14 2.72
C GLY A 342 19.04 -4.45 2.68
N MET A 343 19.53 -4.96 1.56
CA MET A 343 20.94 -5.28 1.35
C MET A 343 21.43 -4.72 0.02
N ARG A 344 22.69 -4.28 0.01
CA ARG A 344 23.45 -4.01 -1.21
C ARG A 344 24.71 -4.85 -1.21
N ILE A 345 24.81 -5.76 -2.16
CA ILE A 345 25.89 -6.75 -2.26
C ILE A 345 26.68 -6.46 -3.51
N LYS A 346 27.98 -6.23 -3.39
CA LYS A 346 28.89 -6.19 -4.54
C LYS A 346 29.26 -7.61 -4.93
N VAL A 347 29.16 -7.92 -6.21
CA VAL A 347 29.53 -9.24 -6.75
C VAL A 347 30.67 -9.11 -7.76
N ASP A 348 31.67 -9.98 -7.61
CA ASP A 348 32.67 -10.24 -8.64
C ASP A 348 32.33 -11.59 -9.27
N GLN A 349 31.78 -11.55 -10.48
CA GLN A 349 31.31 -12.73 -11.18
C GLN A 349 32.45 -13.63 -11.67
N GLU A 350 33.64 -13.07 -11.94
CA GLU A 350 34.80 -13.82 -12.42
C GLU A 350 35.55 -14.46 -11.24
N ALA A 351 35.86 -13.67 -10.21
CA ALA A 351 36.53 -14.15 -9.01
C ALA A 351 35.60 -14.96 -8.09
N ARG A 352 34.29 -14.97 -8.36
CA ARG A 352 33.25 -15.59 -7.53
C ARG A 352 33.32 -15.11 -6.08
N THR A 353 33.35 -13.79 -5.89
CA THR A 353 33.33 -13.19 -4.54
C THR A 353 32.13 -12.28 -4.36
N ALA A 354 31.59 -12.26 -3.14
CA ALA A 354 30.45 -11.41 -2.75
C ALA A 354 30.81 -10.62 -1.49
N ARG A 355 30.50 -9.33 -1.45
CA ARG A 355 30.77 -8.45 -0.32
C ARG A 355 29.55 -7.62 0.01
N LEU A 356 29.13 -7.61 1.27
CA LEU A 356 28.09 -6.72 1.75
C LEU A 356 28.66 -5.29 1.75
N VAL A 357 28.01 -4.39 1.00
CA VAL A 357 28.37 -2.98 0.91
C VAL A 357 27.66 -2.18 2.01
N ALA A 358 26.38 -2.43 2.19
CA ALA A 358 25.54 -1.80 3.20
C ALA A 358 24.34 -2.68 3.53
N GLU A 359 23.82 -2.51 4.76
CA GLU A 359 22.52 -3.04 5.17
C GLU A 359 21.62 -1.92 5.66
N TYR A 360 20.32 -2.08 5.46
CA TYR A 360 19.30 -1.07 5.72
C TYR A 360 18.24 -1.66 6.64
N ARG A 361 18.26 -1.25 7.91
CA ARG A 361 17.38 -1.81 8.96
C ARG A 361 16.42 -0.74 9.45
N ASN A 362 15.14 -1.07 9.55
CA ASN A 362 14.17 -0.17 10.16
C ASN A 362 14.59 0.17 11.61
N PRO A 363 14.56 1.46 12.02
CA PRO A 363 15.00 1.88 13.35
C PRO A 363 14.14 1.33 14.50
N GLN A 364 12.89 0.93 14.24
CA GLN A 364 11.99 0.31 15.21
C GLN A 364 12.05 -1.22 15.20
N HIS A 365 12.95 -1.83 14.41
CA HIS A 365 13.12 -3.28 14.32
C HIS A 365 11.83 -4.05 14.01
N ILE A 366 11.03 -3.52 13.09
CA ILE A 366 9.75 -4.11 12.70
C ILE A 366 9.90 -5.48 12.01
N PRO A 367 8.94 -6.39 12.17
CA PRO A 367 8.91 -7.64 11.43
C PRO A 367 8.58 -7.40 9.95
N ALA A 368 9.01 -8.29 9.07
CA ALA A 368 8.65 -8.30 7.65
C ALA A 368 8.75 -9.73 7.10
N GLU A 369 7.76 -10.57 7.43
CA GLU A 369 7.79 -12.00 7.13
C GLU A 369 7.79 -12.31 5.63
N SER A 370 7.22 -11.46 4.79
CA SER A 370 7.15 -11.67 3.35
C SER A 370 7.12 -10.37 2.57
N GLN A 371 7.36 -10.48 1.25
CA GLN A 371 7.32 -9.35 0.32
C GLN A 371 8.43 -8.35 0.67
N GLY A 372 8.31 -7.11 0.20
CA GLY A 372 9.25 -6.03 0.48
C GLY A 372 10.14 -5.71 -0.72
N SER A 373 10.79 -4.55 -0.64
CA SER A 373 11.59 -3.98 -1.71
C SER A 373 12.84 -3.30 -1.19
N THR A 374 13.87 -3.18 -2.03
CA THR A 374 15.05 -2.35 -1.77
C THR A 374 15.50 -1.67 -3.05
N GLN A 375 15.27 -0.36 -3.13
CA GLN A 375 15.52 0.44 -4.32
C GLN A 375 16.55 1.54 -4.04
N THR A 376 17.63 1.56 -4.81
CA THR A 376 18.55 2.70 -4.87
C THR A 376 17.90 3.84 -5.66
N LEU A 377 17.88 5.04 -5.08
CA LEU A 377 17.33 6.25 -5.68
C LEU A 377 18.39 7.01 -6.50
N PRO A 378 18.00 7.87 -7.46
CA PRO A 378 18.93 8.66 -8.27
C PRO A 378 19.92 9.51 -7.46
N GLY A 379 19.48 10.07 -6.32
CA GLY A 379 20.33 10.83 -5.39
C GLY A 379 21.32 9.98 -4.57
N GLY A 380 21.24 8.64 -4.67
CA GLY A 380 22.08 7.70 -3.94
C GLY A 380 21.52 7.23 -2.60
N ASN A 381 20.42 7.83 -2.13
CA ASN A 381 19.62 7.29 -1.02
C ASN A 381 19.02 5.93 -1.39
N VAL A 382 18.55 5.18 -0.40
CA VAL A 382 17.93 3.87 -0.60
C VAL A 382 16.58 3.85 0.12
N ILE A 383 15.51 3.48 -0.57
CA ILE A 383 14.22 3.22 0.06
C ILE A 383 14.01 1.71 0.24
N VAL A 384 13.52 1.34 1.42
CA VAL A 384 13.16 -0.03 1.77
C VAL A 384 11.68 -0.07 2.14
N GLY A 385 10.91 -0.87 1.41
CA GLY A 385 9.53 -1.20 1.76
C GLY A 385 9.48 -2.53 2.52
N PHE A 386 8.71 -2.60 3.61
CA PHE A 386 8.67 -3.76 4.51
C PHE A 386 7.54 -4.76 4.20
N GLY A 387 6.94 -4.66 3.02
CA GLY A 387 6.10 -5.71 2.44
C GLY A 387 4.82 -5.97 3.25
N PHE A 388 4.75 -7.17 3.84
CA PHE A 388 3.65 -7.59 4.72
C PHE A 388 3.46 -6.68 5.95
N THR A 389 4.42 -5.83 6.25
CA THR A 389 4.30 -4.75 7.22
C THR A 389 4.12 -3.42 6.49
N ALA A 390 3.06 -2.69 6.82
CA ALA A 390 2.69 -1.42 6.24
C ALA A 390 3.63 -0.27 6.65
N ALA A 391 4.90 -0.36 6.25
CA ALA A 391 5.94 0.59 6.57
C ALA A 391 6.97 0.70 5.45
N TRP A 392 7.66 1.83 5.40
CA TRP A 392 8.86 2.04 4.61
C TRP A 392 9.83 2.97 5.33
N THR A 393 11.11 2.82 5.00
CA THR A 393 12.16 3.71 5.51
C THR A 393 13.07 4.11 4.35
N GLU A 394 13.37 5.40 4.25
CA GLU A 394 14.43 5.91 3.39
C GLU A 394 15.72 6.07 4.20
N PHE A 395 16.82 5.65 3.61
CA PHE A 395 18.15 5.66 4.19
C PHE A 395 19.12 6.46 3.33
N ALA A 396 20.10 7.07 3.98
CA ALA A 396 21.33 7.46 3.31
C ALA A 396 22.04 6.21 2.79
N ARG A 397 22.92 6.41 1.82
CA ARG A 397 23.61 5.31 1.13
C ARG A 397 24.38 4.36 2.06
N ASP A 398 24.81 4.84 3.21
CA ASP A 398 25.58 4.09 4.22
C ASP A 398 24.73 3.27 5.20
N GLY A 399 23.40 3.40 5.14
CA GLY A 399 22.47 2.71 6.06
C GLY A 399 21.89 3.60 7.16
N THR A 400 22.24 4.89 7.21
CA THR A 400 21.65 5.83 8.18
C THR A 400 20.17 6.10 7.85
N PRO A 401 19.20 5.86 8.76
CA PRO A 401 17.80 6.17 8.50
C PRO A 401 17.58 7.69 8.38
N LEU A 402 16.81 8.10 7.38
CA LEU A 402 16.51 9.51 7.07
C LEU A 402 15.02 9.81 7.22
N CYS A 403 14.15 8.96 6.68
CA CYS A 403 12.71 9.08 6.82
C CYS A 403 12.11 7.74 7.16
N ASP A 404 11.25 7.68 8.17
CA ASP A 404 10.63 6.45 8.63
C ASP A 404 9.13 6.67 8.75
N VAL A 405 8.35 5.83 8.06
CA VAL A 405 6.92 6.04 7.88
C VAL A 405 6.21 4.70 7.92
N HIS A 406 5.04 4.67 8.57
CA HIS A 406 4.12 3.56 8.47
C HIS A 406 2.69 4.03 8.25
N TYR A 407 1.89 3.18 7.62
CA TYR A 407 0.51 3.43 7.22
C TYR A 407 -0.46 2.37 7.75
N GLY A 408 -0.01 1.62 8.75
CA GLY A 408 -0.82 0.82 9.66
C GLY A 408 -0.25 0.92 11.08
N PRO A 409 -1.06 0.70 12.13
CA PRO A 409 -0.64 0.86 13.52
C PRO A 409 0.39 -0.21 13.92
N GLN A 410 1.42 0.18 14.69
CA GLN A 410 2.49 -0.73 15.11
C GLN A 410 1.98 -1.93 15.93
N SER A 411 0.92 -1.77 16.74
CA SER A 411 0.29 -2.87 17.49
C SER A 411 -0.22 -4.02 16.61
N ARG A 412 -0.36 -3.78 15.29
CA ARG A 412 -0.89 -4.72 14.30
C ARG A 412 0.14 -5.21 13.29
N PHE A 413 1.42 -4.87 13.44
CA PHE A 413 2.44 -5.42 12.53
C PHE A 413 2.47 -6.95 12.59
N GLY A 414 2.55 -7.58 11.42
CA GLY A 414 2.47 -9.03 11.28
C GLY A 414 1.06 -9.64 11.20
N THR A 415 -0.01 -8.83 11.17
CA THR A 415 -1.38 -9.35 10.95
C THR A 415 -1.79 -9.38 9.48
N GLY A 416 -1.15 -8.56 8.63
CA GLY A 416 -1.56 -8.34 7.24
C GLY A 416 -2.84 -7.54 7.09
N ASP A 417 -3.32 -6.86 8.16
CA ASP A 417 -4.53 -6.03 8.13
C ASP A 417 -4.45 -4.99 6.99
N VAL A 418 -3.30 -4.34 6.85
CA VAL A 418 -2.92 -3.54 5.70
C VAL A 418 -1.45 -3.80 5.38
N GLN A 419 -1.12 -3.82 4.10
CA GLN A 419 0.21 -4.13 3.57
C GLN A 419 0.35 -3.57 2.15
N SER A 420 1.57 -3.58 1.62
CA SER A 420 1.83 -3.38 0.20
C SER A 420 3.01 -4.23 -0.22
N TYR A 421 2.93 -4.86 -1.40
CA TYR A 421 3.95 -5.80 -1.83
C TYR A 421 5.33 -5.17 -1.97
N ARG A 422 5.38 -3.97 -2.54
CA ARG A 422 6.58 -3.13 -2.62
C ARG A 422 6.19 -1.69 -2.32
N VAL A 423 7.14 -0.95 -1.73
CA VAL A 423 7.09 0.52 -1.66
C VAL A 423 8.31 1.05 -2.40
N LEU A 424 8.09 1.94 -3.37
CA LEU A 424 9.11 2.42 -4.31
C LEU A 424 8.98 3.94 -4.49
N LYS A 425 10.01 4.59 -5.03
CA LYS A 425 9.97 6.01 -5.38
C LYS A 425 10.32 6.25 -6.84
N PHE A 426 9.52 7.09 -7.50
CA PHE A 426 9.73 7.46 -8.90
C PHE A 426 9.36 8.92 -9.17
N ALA A 427 9.94 9.48 -10.24
CA ALA A 427 9.51 10.74 -10.80
C ALA A 427 8.33 10.49 -11.74
N TRP A 428 7.25 11.25 -11.59
CA TRP A 428 6.03 11.09 -12.37
C TRP A 428 5.39 12.43 -12.66
N ASN A 429 4.87 12.58 -13.87
CA ASN A 429 4.06 13.72 -14.28
C ASN A 429 2.71 13.17 -14.73
N GLY A 430 1.64 13.60 -14.07
CA GLY A 430 0.28 13.16 -14.34
C GLY A 430 -0.55 14.26 -14.98
N TYR A 431 -1.19 13.92 -16.10
CA TYR A 431 -2.04 14.77 -16.93
C TYR A 431 -3.43 14.10 -17.10
N PRO A 432 -4.20 13.93 -16.01
CA PRO A 432 -5.47 13.22 -16.08
C PRO A 432 -6.43 13.86 -17.09
N THR A 433 -7.18 13.03 -17.82
CA THR A 433 -8.20 13.49 -18.77
C THR A 433 -9.54 13.82 -18.11
N THR A 434 -9.70 13.54 -16.81
CA THR A 434 -10.86 13.96 -16.03
C THR A 434 -10.80 15.47 -15.76
N THR A 435 -11.91 16.07 -15.36
CA THR A 435 -11.92 17.44 -14.82
C THR A 435 -11.63 17.43 -13.31
N PRO A 436 -11.25 18.58 -12.72
CA PRO A 436 -11.26 18.76 -11.27
C PRO A 436 -12.64 18.47 -10.66
N ASP A 437 -12.64 17.87 -9.48
CA ASP A 437 -13.82 17.69 -8.64
C ASP A 437 -14.02 18.93 -7.76
N LEU A 438 -15.26 19.43 -7.65
CA LEU A 438 -15.63 20.60 -6.84
C LEU A 438 -16.88 20.29 -6.02
N ASP A 439 -16.84 20.58 -4.71
CA ASP A 439 -18.00 20.49 -3.82
C ASP A 439 -18.08 21.70 -2.89
N VAL A 440 -19.28 22.00 -2.38
CA VAL A 440 -19.51 23.05 -1.38
C VAL A 440 -20.17 22.46 -0.14
N SER A 441 -19.48 22.57 0.99
CA SER A 441 -19.99 22.08 2.26
C SER A 441 -19.51 22.92 3.44
N LYS A 442 -20.14 22.74 4.60
CA LYS A 442 -19.68 23.37 5.84
C LYS A 442 -18.47 22.65 6.41
N ASP A 443 -17.52 23.42 6.89
CA ASP A 443 -16.44 22.91 7.74
C ASP A 443 -16.95 22.55 9.15
N ASP A 444 -16.06 22.03 9.99
CA ASP A 444 -16.37 21.63 11.37
C ASP A 444 -16.78 22.82 12.26
N ALA A 445 -16.45 24.05 11.87
CA ALA A 445 -16.87 25.29 12.53
C ALA A 445 -18.21 25.84 11.98
N GLY A 446 -18.78 25.18 10.97
CA GLY A 446 -20.05 25.57 10.35
C GLY A 446 -19.92 26.64 9.26
N VAL A 447 -18.70 26.96 8.81
CA VAL A 447 -18.42 27.95 7.76
C VAL A 447 -18.54 27.27 6.39
N TRP A 448 -19.23 27.90 5.45
CA TRP A 448 -19.33 27.41 4.08
C TRP A 448 -17.99 27.52 3.35
N ARG A 449 -17.59 26.43 2.70
CA ARG A 449 -16.37 26.38 1.91
C ARG A 449 -16.61 25.66 0.59
N ALA A 450 -15.88 26.07 -0.44
CA ALA A 450 -15.71 25.29 -1.66
C ALA A 450 -14.43 24.47 -1.54
N TYR A 451 -14.50 23.19 -1.91
CA TYR A 451 -13.39 22.25 -1.88
C TYR A 451 -13.11 21.76 -3.30
N VAL A 452 -11.85 21.77 -3.71
CA VAL A 452 -11.42 21.32 -5.03
C VAL A 452 -10.28 20.31 -4.93
N SER A 453 -10.32 19.27 -5.76
CA SER A 453 -9.21 18.35 -5.95
C SER A 453 -9.15 17.84 -7.40
N TRP A 454 -8.00 17.29 -7.80
CA TRP A 454 -7.88 16.68 -9.13
C TRP A 454 -6.91 15.48 -9.08
N ASN A 455 -7.51 14.29 -9.08
CA ASN A 455 -6.80 13.03 -8.88
C ASN A 455 -5.70 12.80 -9.92
N GLY A 456 -4.43 12.92 -9.50
CA GLY A 456 -3.26 12.71 -10.35
C GLY A 456 -2.78 13.91 -11.16
N ALA A 457 -3.40 15.09 -11.05
CA ALA A 457 -2.89 16.27 -11.75
C ALA A 457 -1.67 16.85 -11.01
N THR A 458 -0.47 16.50 -11.48
CA THR A 458 0.78 16.87 -10.79
C THR A 458 1.26 18.29 -11.10
N GLU A 459 0.84 18.85 -12.23
CA GLU A 459 1.28 20.16 -12.70
C GLU A 459 0.51 21.34 -12.08
N VAL A 460 -0.57 21.07 -11.34
CA VAL A 460 -1.37 22.11 -10.68
C VAL A 460 -0.57 22.70 -9.52
N VAL A 461 -0.37 24.01 -9.52
CA VAL A 461 0.29 24.73 -8.40
C VAL A 461 -0.65 25.74 -7.73
N GLN A 462 -1.71 26.14 -8.42
CA GLN A 462 -2.65 27.15 -7.95
C GLN A 462 -4.05 26.86 -8.48
N TRP A 463 -5.05 27.20 -7.69
CA TRP A 463 -6.46 27.14 -8.03
C TRP A 463 -7.07 28.55 -8.07
N VAL A 464 -7.99 28.76 -9.01
CA VAL A 464 -8.82 29.97 -9.09
C VAL A 464 -10.27 29.56 -8.95
N LEU A 465 -10.92 29.99 -7.88
CA LEU A 465 -12.36 29.88 -7.74
C LEU A 465 -13.01 31.01 -8.55
N GLN A 466 -13.91 30.65 -9.45
CA GLN A 466 -14.69 31.59 -10.24
C GLN A 466 -16.17 31.49 -9.88
N GLY A 467 -16.87 32.61 -10.00
CA GLY A 467 -18.28 32.75 -9.73
C GLY A 467 -19.03 33.38 -10.90
N ALA A 468 -20.31 33.03 -11.03
CA ALA A 468 -21.24 33.69 -11.93
C ALA A 468 -22.62 33.90 -11.27
N ALA A 469 -23.28 34.99 -11.62
CA ALA A 469 -24.63 35.28 -11.15
C ALA A 469 -25.66 34.40 -11.88
N ALA A 470 -26.88 34.32 -11.34
CA ALA A 470 -28.01 33.84 -12.12
C ALA A 470 -28.45 34.97 -13.04
N ASP A 471 -28.51 34.72 -14.34
CA ASP A 471 -29.20 35.65 -15.23
C ASP A 471 -30.70 35.61 -14.91
N GLU A 472 -31.27 36.76 -14.55
CA GLU A 472 -32.69 36.86 -14.14
C GLU A 472 -33.66 36.65 -15.32
N ASP A 473 -33.15 36.64 -16.56
CA ASP A 473 -33.92 36.67 -17.80
C ASP A 473 -33.73 35.44 -18.72
N ASP A 474 -32.87 34.46 -18.36
CA ASP A 474 -32.67 33.24 -19.15
C ASP A 474 -33.40 32.05 -18.52
N ASP A 475 -34.55 31.70 -19.11
CA ASP A 475 -35.34 30.50 -18.82
C ASP A 475 -34.74 29.22 -19.47
N ASP A 476 -33.57 29.33 -20.12
CA ASP A 476 -32.89 28.23 -20.82
C ASP A 476 -31.60 27.79 -20.08
N GLU A 477 -31.34 26.48 -20.07
CA GLU A 477 -30.30 25.77 -19.32
C GLU A 477 -28.85 26.01 -19.81
N ASP A 478 -28.51 27.23 -20.24
CA ASP A 478 -27.18 27.55 -20.78
C ASP A 478 -26.19 28.02 -19.68
N GLU A 479 -24.90 27.69 -19.85
CA GLU A 479 -23.84 28.12 -18.94
C GLU A 479 -23.76 29.66 -18.89
N PRO A 480 -23.51 30.28 -17.71
CA PRO A 480 -23.44 31.73 -17.61
C PRO A 480 -22.29 32.31 -18.45
N ASP A 481 -22.58 33.38 -19.17
CA ASP A 481 -21.69 34.01 -20.16
C ASP A 481 -20.44 34.68 -19.53
N GLU A 482 -20.53 35.12 -18.27
CA GLU A 482 -19.47 35.86 -17.59
C GLU A 482 -19.06 35.24 -16.25
N TRP A 483 -17.79 34.85 -16.16
CA TRP A 483 -17.16 34.29 -14.95
C TRP A 483 -16.16 35.28 -14.37
N HIS A 484 -16.34 35.64 -13.09
CA HIS A 484 -15.40 36.50 -12.37
C HIS A 484 -14.59 35.70 -11.34
N VAL A 485 -13.37 36.14 -11.07
CA VAL A 485 -12.54 35.55 -10.02
C VAL A 485 -13.12 35.89 -8.65
N VAL A 486 -13.42 34.86 -7.86
CA VAL A 486 -13.83 34.98 -6.46
C VAL A 486 -12.59 35.00 -5.57
N GLU A 487 -11.74 33.98 -5.69
CA GLU A 487 -10.54 33.82 -4.87
C GLU A 487 -9.48 32.99 -5.62
N MET A 488 -8.21 33.15 -5.23
CA MET A 488 -7.11 32.31 -5.69
C MET A 488 -6.38 31.70 -4.50
N ALA A 489 -6.04 30.41 -4.57
CA ALA A 489 -5.33 29.69 -3.52
C ALA A 489 -4.19 28.85 -4.11
N LEU A 490 -3.04 28.82 -3.44
CA LEU A 490 -1.98 27.87 -3.80
C LEU A 490 -2.44 26.46 -3.49
N LYS A 491 -2.08 25.50 -4.34
CA LYS A 491 -2.35 24.09 -4.06
C LYS A 491 -1.49 23.65 -2.88
N ASP A 492 -2.15 23.25 -1.80
CA ASP A 492 -1.50 22.63 -0.65
C ASP A 492 -2.13 21.25 -0.42
N GLY A 493 -1.38 20.19 -0.73
CA GLY A 493 -1.87 18.81 -0.58
C GLY A 493 -2.76 18.33 -1.72
N PHE A 494 -3.64 17.37 -1.44
CA PHE A 494 -4.54 16.79 -2.44
C PHE A 494 -5.76 17.67 -2.71
N GLU A 495 -6.38 18.15 -1.64
CA GLU A 495 -7.59 18.97 -1.66
C GLU A 495 -7.26 20.38 -1.19
N THR A 496 -7.83 21.39 -1.85
CA THR A 496 -7.69 22.80 -1.49
C THR A 496 -9.07 23.38 -1.24
N ASP A 497 -9.19 24.29 -0.27
CA ASP A 497 -10.46 24.90 0.08
C ASP A 497 -10.44 26.44 -0.06
N PHE A 498 -11.63 26.99 -0.21
CA PHE A 498 -11.91 28.43 -0.29
C PHE A 498 -13.02 28.78 0.68
N VAL A 499 -12.91 29.91 1.36
CA VAL A 499 -13.97 30.39 2.25
C VAL A 499 -15.04 31.09 1.41
N LEU A 500 -16.31 30.70 1.59
CA LEU A 500 -17.43 31.33 0.89
C LEU A 500 -18.10 32.37 1.78
N ASP A 501 -18.15 33.62 1.29
CA ASP A 501 -18.90 34.69 1.93
C ASP A 501 -20.41 34.50 1.79
N ALA A 502 -21.18 35.15 2.67
CA ALA A 502 -22.65 35.02 2.74
C ALA A 502 -23.39 35.50 1.46
N GLY A 503 -22.68 36.13 0.52
CA GLY A 503 -23.19 36.56 -0.79
C GLY A 503 -22.43 35.94 -1.96
N HIS A 504 -21.95 34.69 -1.81
CA HIS A 504 -21.26 33.97 -2.86
C HIS A 504 -22.12 33.89 -4.15
N ALA A 505 -21.45 33.84 -5.29
CA ALA A 505 -22.08 33.66 -6.59
C ALA A 505 -22.96 32.39 -6.63
N ARG A 506 -24.02 32.39 -7.45
CA ARG A 506 -24.93 31.24 -7.58
C ARG A 506 -24.23 30.06 -8.24
N TYR A 507 -23.42 30.31 -9.26
CA TYR A 507 -22.67 29.28 -9.95
C TYR A 507 -21.20 29.39 -9.59
N LEU A 508 -20.57 28.27 -9.27
CA LEU A 508 -19.15 28.19 -8.94
C LEU A 508 -18.45 27.19 -9.85
N ARG A 509 -17.20 27.48 -10.20
CA ARG A 509 -16.26 26.52 -10.82
C ARG A 509 -14.83 26.82 -10.39
N ALA A 510 -13.97 25.81 -10.44
CA ALA A 510 -12.56 25.95 -10.12
C ALA A 510 -11.69 25.74 -11.37
N VAL A 511 -10.75 26.65 -11.60
CA VAL A 511 -9.76 26.58 -12.68
C VAL A 511 -8.39 26.21 -12.08
N ALA A 512 -7.78 25.14 -12.60
CA ALA A 512 -6.44 24.72 -12.21
C ALA A 512 -5.39 25.44 -13.06
N LEU A 513 -4.33 25.97 -12.42
CA LEU A 513 -3.23 26.65 -13.09
C LEU A 513 -1.89 25.94 -12.89
N ASP A 514 -1.05 25.99 -13.93
CA ASP A 514 0.35 25.52 -13.89
C ASP A 514 1.31 26.55 -13.25
N GLY A 515 2.59 26.17 -13.11
CA GLY A 515 3.66 27.03 -12.59
C GLY A 515 3.91 28.34 -13.36
N LYS A 516 3.32 28.51 -14.53
CA LYS A 516 3.40 29.71 -15.38
C LYS A 516 2.09 30.51 -15.41
N GLY A 517 1.05 30.04 -14.73
CA GLY A 517 -0.28 30.64 -14.71
C GLY A 517 -1.16 30.26 -15.90
N ASN A 518 -0.81 29.23 -16.68
CA ASN A 518 -1.67 28.73 -17.76
C ASN A 518 -2.78 27.84 -17.20
N PRO A 519 -4.02 27.92 -17.72
CA PRO A 519 -5.08 27.02 -17.33
C PRO A 519 -4.80 25.59 -17.83
N LEU A 520 -4.93 24.62 -16.92
CA LEU A 520 -4.77 23.18 -17.20
C LEU A 520 -6.12 22.49 -17.37
N GLY A 521 -7.13 22.91 -16.62
CA GLY A 521 -8.47 22.34 -16.64
C GLY A 521 -9.43 23.13 -15.75
N THR A 522 -10.72 22.93 -15.96
CA THR A 522 -11.79 23.59 -15.20
C THR A 522 -12.77 22.53 -14.70
N SER A 523 -13.23 22.65 -13.45
CA SER A 523 -14.27 21.77 -12.90
C SER A 523 -15.58 21.92 -13.67
N GLY A 524 -16.51 20.98 -13.44
CA GLY A 524 -17.91 21.24 -13.76
C GLY A 524 -18.44 22.47 -13.01
N MET A 525 -19.47 23.09 -13.57
CA MET A 525 -20.24 24.14 -12.89
C MET A 525 -21.07 23.55 -11.75
N LEU A 526 -21.03 24.19 -10.59
CA LEU A 526 -21.84 23.86 -9.43
C LEU A 526 -22.86 24.98 -9.16
N ASP A 527 -24.17 24.66 -9.20
CA ASP A 527 -25.25 25.56 -8.78
C ASP A 527 -25.45 25.49 -7.25
N VAL A 528 -25.07 26.56 -6.56
CA VAL A 528 -25.17 26.73 -5.11
C VAL A 528 -26.36 27.60 -4.69
N GLY A 529 -27.30 27.91 -5.60
CA GLY A 529 -28.46 28.78 -5.37
C GLY A 529 -29.41 28.34 -4.24
N ASN A 530 -29.26 27.11 -3.74
CA ASN A 530 -30.04 26.56 -2.63
C ASN A 530 -29.18 26.04 -1.47
N VAL A 531 -27.96 26.55 -1.26
CA VAL A 531 -27.10 26.11 -0.14
C VAL A 531 -27.71 26.44 1.25
N SER A 532 -28.76 27.26 1.32
CA SER A 532 -29.65 27.42 2.49
C SER A 532 -30.80 26.40 2.59
N ALA A 533 -31.00 25.51 1.61
CA ALA A 533 -32.08 24.52 1.53
C ALA A 533 -31.63 23.07 1.17
N VAL A 534 -30.38 22.82 0.75
CA VAL A 534 -29.87 21.44 0.51
C VAL A 534 -29.35 20.82 1.81
N SER A 535 -30.29 20.46 2.68
CA SER A 535 -30.09 19.43 3.70
C SER A 535 -30.88 18.21 3.27
N LEU A 536 -30.22 17.04 3.23
CA LEU A 536 -30.76 15.72 2.86
C LEU A 536 -31.19 15.55 1.40
N TYR A 537 -30.28 15.19 0.49
CA TYR A 537 -30.57 14.20 -0.57
C TYR A 537 -29.26 13.75 -1.26
N HIS A 538 -28.24 13.31 -0.50
CA HIS A 538 -27.15 12.45 -1.02
C HIS A 538 -26.39 11.69 0.10
N ARG A 539 -27.05 11.42 1.25
CA ARG A 539 -26.46 10.69 2.39
C ARG A 539 -27.33 9.53 2.90
N LEU A 540 -27.94 8.77 1.99
CA LEU A 540 -28.69 7.55 2.35
C LEU A 540 -28.36 6.32 1.49
N ALA A 541 -27.25 6.33 0.76
CA ALA A 541 -26.63 5.10 0.29
C ALA A 541 -25.27 4.97 0.99
N TYR A 542 -25.03 3.83 1.65
CA TYR A 542 -23.76 3.45 2.28
C TYR A 542 -23.46 4.03 3.67
N PHE A 543 -24.41 3.88 4.61
CA PHE A 543 -24.08 3.62 6.01
C PHE A 543 -24.98 2.50 6.54
N VAL A 544 -24.61 1.26 6.25
CA VAL A 544 -24.93 0.11 7.11
C VAL A 544 -23.60 -0.59 7.37
N LEU A 545 -23.08 -0.39 8.58
CA LEU A 545 -22.09 -1.30 9.15
C LEU A 545 -22.85 -2.46 9.81
N ASP A 546 -22.30 -3.66 9.62
CA ASP A 546 -22.53 -4.89 10.38
C ASP A 546 -23.84 -5.67 10.15
N SER A 547 -23.84 -6.50 9.10
CA SER A 547 -24.37 -7.88 9.17
C SER A 547 -23.99 -8.66 7.90
N ASP A 548 -23.50 -9.89 8.08
CA ASP A 548 -23.16 -10.87 7.04
C ASP A 548 -24.25 -11.06 5.97
N GLU A 549 -23.96 -10.73 4.70
CA GLU A 549 -24.19 -11.49 3.46
C GLU A 549 -24.10 -10.60 2.19
N PRO A 550 -23.67 -11.13 1.03
CA PRO A 550 -23.38 -10.32 -0.15
C PRO A 550 -24.62 -10.07 -1.02
N GLN A 551 -24.80 -8.84 -1.49
CA GLN A 551 -25.78 -8.52 -2.54
C GLN A 551 -25.09 -7.79 -3.70
N LEU A 552 -25.25 -8.37 -4.89
CA LEU A 552 -24.85 -7.82 -6.19
C LEU A 552 -25.61 -6.51 -6.47
N THR A 553 -24.93 -5.53 -7.06
CA THR A 553 -25.59 -4.41 -7.75
C THR A 553 -25.08 -4.31 -9.18
N HIS A 554 -26.04 -4.26 -10.09
CA HIS A 554 -25.90 -4.11 -11.54
C HIS A 554 -25.40 -2.70 -11.91
N MET A 555 -24.37 -2.62 -12.75
CA MET A 555 -24.12 -1.47 -13.63
C MET A 555 -24.24 -1.91 -15.09
N GLN A 556 -24.91 -1.08 -15.88
CA GLN A 556 -25.26 -1.33 -17.27
C GLN A 556 -24.06 -1.19 -18.23
N ASP A 557 -23.80 -2.28 -18.94
CA ASP A 557 -23.42 -2.43 -20.35
C ASP A 557 -22.49 -1.41 -21.04
N TYR A 558 -21.20 -1.73 -21.08
CA TYR A 558 -20.32 -1.40 -22.22
C TYR A 558 -20.33 -2.57 -23.22
N LYS A 559 -20.88 -2.33 -24.42
CA LYS A 559 -20.88 -3.30 -25.54
C LYS A 559 -19.48 -3.46 -26.12
N VAL A 560 -18.85 -4.61 -25.89
CA VAL A 560 -17.76 -5.15 -26.71
C VAL A 560 -18.31 -6.28 -27.57
N ALA A 561 -18.12 -6.18 -28.88
CA ALA A 561 -18.59 -7.17 -29.85
C ALA A 561 -17.89 -8.54 -29.66
N LYS A 562 -18.69 -9.60 -29.51
CA LYS A 562 -18.22 -11.00 -29.53
C LYS A 562 -18.25 -11.57 -30.95
N PRO A 563 -17.25 -12.36 -31.39
CA PRO A 563 -17.40 -13.23 -32.55
C PRO A 563 -18.13 -14.55 -32.19
N ALA A 564 -18.72 -15.18 -33.21
CA ALA A 564 -19.66 -16.30 -33.14
C ALA A 564 -19.09 -17.61 -32.55
N PRO A 565 -19.94 -18.49 -31.97
CA PRO A 565 -19.50 -19.76 -31.39
C PRO A 565 -19.46 -20.90 -32.42
N ALA A 566 -18.47 -21.79 -32.27
CA ALA A 566 -18.44 -23.12 -32.86
C ALA A 566 -18.67 -24.17 -31.77
N ASP A 567 -19.68 -25.01 -32.03
CA ASP A 567 -19.96 -26.38 -31.61
C ASP A 567 -19.65 -26.91 -30.19
N THR A 568 -20.74 -27.33 -29.56
CA THR A 568 -20.89 -28.07 -28.30
C THR A 568 -20.45 -29.53 -28.37
N VAL A 569 -19.81 -30.02 -27.30
CA VAL A 569 -19.86 -31.44 -26.85
C VAL A 569 -20.25 -31.48 -25.38
N ALA A 570 -21.20 -32.36 -25.06
CA ALA A 570 -21.91 -32.47 -23.78
C ALA A 570 -21.13 -33.24 -22.70
N TYR A 571 -21.37 -32.89 -21.44
CA TYR A 571 -21.26 -33.81 -20.29
C TYR A 571 -22.39 -33.56 -19.28
N THR A 572 -23.01 -34.66 -18.85
CA THR A 572 -24.17 -34.80 -17.96
C THR A 572 -23.80 -34.63 -16.48
N ARG A 573 -24.71 -34.03 -15.68
CA ARG A 573 -24.69 -34.06 -14.20
C ARG A 573 -25.99 -34.68 -13.68
N GLU A 574 -25.86 -35.66 -12.81
CA GLU A 574 -26.93 -36.33 -12.07
C GLU A 574 -27.45 -35.48 -10.89
N THR A 575 -28.74 -35.66 -10.61
CA THR A 575 -29.55 -34.98 -9.60
C THR A 575 -29.65 -35.86 -8.34
N VAL A 576 -29.59 -35.25 -7.15
CA VAL A 576 -30.11 -35.86 -5.90
C VAL A 576 -31.07 -34.86 -5.25
N ALA A 577 -32.29 -35.33 -5.00
CA ALA A 577 -33.37 -34.62 -4.33
C ALA A 577 -33.50 -35.11 -2.87
N VAL A 578 -33.87 -34.21 -1.95
CA VAL A 578 -34.47 -34.59 -0.66
C VAL A 578 -35.65 -33.67 -0.33
N SER A 579 -36.71 -34.31 0.15
CA SER A 579 -38.11 -33.91 0.30
C SER A 579 -38.45 -33.19 1.61
N ALA A 580 -39.52 -32.40 1.55
CA ALA A 580 -40.24 -31.80 2.68
C ALA A 580 -41.14 -32.81 3.44
N GLY A 581 -41.35 -32.56 4.73
CA GLY A 581 -42.34 -33.23 5.57
C GLY A 581 -42.66 -32.43 6.84
N ALA A 582 -43.93 -32.07 7.02
CA ALA A 582 -44.48 -31.26 8.10
C ALA A 582 -45.05 -32.10 9.25
N VAL A 583 -45.01 -31.59 10.50
CA VAL A 583 -45.97 -31.90 11.58
C VAL A 583 -46.16 -30.66 12.47
N ALA A 584 -47.41 -30.37 12.81
CA ALA A 584 -47.90 -29.25 13.62
C ALA A 584 -48.09 -29.61 15.10
N GLY A 585 -48.19 -28.59 15.99
CA GLY A 585 -48.95 -28.70 17.24
C GLY A 585 -48.60 -27.76 18.40
N MET A 586 -49.44 -26.71 18.57
CA MET A 586 -49.84 -26.00 19.83
C MET A 586 -48.79 -25.24 20.66
N ALA A 587 -49.09 -24.20 21.44
CA ALA A 587 -50.04 -23.06 21.46
C ALA A 587 -49.75 -22.24 22.75
N PHE A 588 -49.63 -20.91 22.61
CA PHE A 588 -50.07 -19.84 23.53
C PHE A 588 -49.49 -19.54 24.94
N MET A 589 -49.39 -18.21 25.17
CA MET A 589 -49.27 -17.40 26.41
C MET A 589 -47.87 -17.28 27.08
N GLY A 590 -47.36 -16.10 27.45
CA GLY A 590 -47.91 -14.74 27.37
C GLY A 590 -47.01 -13.67 28.01
N ILE A 591 -47.43 -12.41 27.78
CA ILE A 591 -47.34 -11.21 28.62
C ILE A 591 -46.01 -10.43 28.73
N CYS A 592 -46.12 -9.15 28.36
CA CYS A 592 -45.22 -8.00 28.49
C CYS A 592 -44.94 -7.56 29.95
N ALA A 593 -43.75 -7.00 30.20
CA ALA A 593 -43.48 -5.78 31.00
C ALA A 593 -41.93 -5.63 31.15
N LEU A 594 -41.30 -4.65 30.49
CA LEU A 594 -41.01 -3.27 30.92
C LEU A 594 -39.90 -3.10 31.98
N ALA A 595 -39.00 -2.16 31.65
CA ALA A 595 -38.18 -1.28 32.51
C ALA A 595 -36.78 -1.72 33.00
N ARG A 596 -35.75 -1.10 32.38
CA ARG A 596 -34.47 -0.65 32.98
C ARG A 596 -34.73 0.53 33.96
N PRO A 597 -33.74 1.20 34.64
CA PRO A 597 -32.32 0.92 34.97
C PRO A 597 -31.95 1.28 36.46
N ALA A 598 -30.63 1.37 36.74
CA ALA A 598 -29.90 2.11 37.80
C ALA A 598 -29.18 1.18 38.81
N VAL A 599 -27.85 1.07 38.80
CA VAL A 599 -26.79 2.04 39.20
C VAL A 599 -26.68 2.23 40.72
N GLN A 600 -25.46 1.96 41.21
CA GLN A 600 -24.74 2.52 42.37
C GLN A 600 -24.57 1.74 43.69
N LEU A 601 -23.28 1.49 43.96
CA LEU A 601 -22.51 1.77 45.19
C LEU A 601 -22.50 0.79 46.38
N TRP A 602 -21.38 0.05 46.48
CA TRP A 602 -20.43 0.04 47.61
C TRP A 602 -20.93 0.19 49.06
N ARG A 603 -20.84 -0.87 49.89
CA ARG A 603 -19.91 -0.95 51.05
C ARG A 603 -19.96 -2.29 51.80
N ARG A 604 -18.78 -2.60 52.35
CA ARG A 604 -18.31 -3.71 53.21
C ARG A 604 -19.19 -4.03 54.42
N THR A 605 -19.12 -5.30 54.85
CA THR A 605 -18.58 -5.90 56.13
C THR A 605 -19.15 -7.34 56.21
N GLU A 606 -18.64 -8.38 56.86
CA GLU A 606 -17.47 -8.72 57.68
C GLU A 606 -17.53 -10.24 57.97
N LEU A 607 -16.48 -10.75 58.64
CA LEU A 607 -16.38 -12.01 59.43
C LEU A 607 -16.14 -13.31 58.64
N GLY A 608 -15.14 -14.13 58.96
CA GLY A 608 -14.14 -14.08 60.02
C GLY A 608 -13.45 -15.44 60.23
N ARG A 609 -12.37 -15.41 61.04
CA ARG A 609 -11.72 -16.54 61.79
C ARG A 609 -10.94 -17.56 60.91
N ARG A 610 -9.69 -17.99 61.20
CA ARG A 610 -8.81 -18.15 62.39
C ARG A 610 -7.33 -18.11 61.89
N ARG A 611 -6.34 -17.45 62.52
CA ARG A 611 -5.40 -17.93 63.59
C ARG A 611 -4.79 -19.33 63.29
N VAL A 612 -3.48 -19.63 63.30
CA VAL A 612 -2.38 -19.20 64.20
C VAL A 612 -0.99 -19.79 63.77
N LEU A 613 0.10 -19.02 64.03
CA LEU A 613 1.56 -19.26 64.27
C LEU A 613 2.45 -20.13 63.33
N TYR A 614 3.60 -19.63 62.80
CA TYR A 614 4.98 -19.39 63.38
C TYR A 614 5.69 -20.68 63.87
N LYS A 615 6.97 -21.03 63.62
CA LYS A 615 8.28 -20.32 63.44
C LYS A 615 9.34 -21.39 63.00
N LYS A 616 10.12 -21.22 61.92
CA LYS A 616 11.55 -20.77 61.82
C LYS A 616 12.57 -21.41 62.78
N LEU A 617 13.58 -22.11 62.22
CA LEU A 617 15.06 -22.05 62.48
C LEU A 617 15.74 -23.33 61.93
N SER A 618 16.80 -23.26 61.13
CA SER A 618 18.19 -23.22 61.62
C SER A 618 19.18 -22.82 60.51
N MET A 619 20.24 -22.08 60.89
CA MET A 619 21.38 -21.61 60.07
C MET A 619 22.65 -22.45 60.32
N GLY A 620 23.66 -22.23 59.46
CA GLY A 620 25.12 -22.39 59.71
C GLY A 620 25.69 -23.67 59.08
N GLY A 621 26.72 -23.70 58.23
CA GLY A 621 28.03 -23.00 58.11
C GLY A 621 29.07 -24.11 57.80
N GLY A 622 30.22 -23.97 57.13
CA GLY A 622 31.03 -22.90 56.52
C GLY A 622 31.94 -23.51 55.41
N GLU A 623 32.54 -22.69 54.53
CA GLU A 623 34.00 -22.30 54.51
C GLU A 623 34.93 -23.35 53.85
N LEU A 624 35.95 -23.08 53.00
CA LEU A 624 36.84 -21.91 52.79
C LEU A 624 37.73 -22.07 51.50
N SER A 625 38.13 -20.92 50.89
CA SER A 625 39.39 -20.53 50.15
C SER A 625 39.92 -21.33 48.92
N SER A 626 40.26 -20.79 47.73
CA SER A 626 41.26 -19.74 47.33
C SER A 626 42.72 -20.13 47.71
N GLN A 627 43.79 -20.11 46.90
CA GLN A 627 44.31 -19.20 45.87
C GLN A 627 45.47 -19.83 45.04
N ALA A 628 45.66 -19.32 43.82
CA ALA A 628 46.89 -18.96 43.08
C ALA A 628 48.05 -19.96 42.86
N VAL A 629 48.39 -20.22 41.59
CA VAL A 629 49.52 -19.62 40.81
C VAL A 629 49.09 -19.49 39.36
#